data_AF-A0A4S8I0Q8-F1
#
_entry.id   AF-A0A4S8I0Q8-F1
#
_cell.length_a   1.000
_cell.length_b   1.000
_cell.length_c   1.000
_cell.angle_alpha   90.00
_cell.angle_beta   90.00
_cell.angle_gamma   90.00
#
_symmetry.space_group_name_H-M   'P 1'
#
loop_
_entity.id
_entity.type
_entity.pdbx_description
1 polymer ?
#
loop_
_entity_poly.entity_id
_entity_poly.type
_entity_poly.pdbx_seq_one_letter_code
_entity_poly.pdbx_strand_id
1 'polypeptide(L)' 'MARGSLILIVLLLSFFIVPADIVAQCSICTKTAQQLGERPAKALNMGIIYLGLTPFLIIGFIGYRWWKNNR' A
#
# COMPACT_ATOMS: atom_id res chain seq x y z
N MET A 1 -30.33 8.61 2.26
CA MET A 1 -28.96 8.97 1.83
C MET A 1 -27.98 9.07 3.00
N ALA A 2 -28.31 9.74 4.11
CA ALA A 2 -27.37 9.95 5.25
C ALA A 2 -26.87 8.66 5.95
N ARG A 3 -27.72 7.64 6.12
CA ARG A 3 -27.35 6.38 6.80
C ARG A 3 -26.28 5.57 6.04
N GLY A 4 -26.35 5.52 4.71
CA GLY A 4 -25.37 4.82 3.88
C GLY A 4 -24.00 5.50 3.86
N SER A 5 -23.97 6.83 3.78
CA SER A 5 -22.73 7.59 3.89
C SER A 5 -22.06 7.45 5.26
N LEU A 6 -22.83 7.40 6.35
CA LEU A 6 -22.28 7.19 7.70
C LEU A 6 -21.60 5.82 7.84
N ILE A 7 -22.22 4.76 7.32
CA ILE A 7 -21.63 3.41 7.32
C ILE A 7 -20.33 3.39 6.49
N LEU A 8 -20.32 4.04 5.33
CA LEU A 8 -19.14 4.13 4.47
C LEU A 8 -17.99 4.88 5.15
N ILE A 9 -18.30 5.99 5.83
CA ILE A 9 -17.32 6.80 6.58
C ILE A 9 -16.74 6.00 7.75
N VAL A 10 -17.58 5.27 8.50
CA VAL A 10 -17.12 4.43 9.62
C VAL A 10 -16.24 3.28 9.12
N LEU A 11 -16.59 2.64 8.00
CA LEU A 11 -15.76 1.61 7.37
C LEU A 11 -14.39 2.18 6.93
N LEU A 12 -14.37 3.33 6.27
CA LEU A 12 -13.13 3.99 5.89
C LEU A 12 -12.26 4.34 7.10
N LEU A 13 -12.84 4.93 8.16
CA LEU A 13 -12.12 5.26 9.39
C LEU A 13 -11.54 4.01 10.07
N SER A 14 -12.31 2.91 10.12
CA SER A 14 -11.83 1.65 10.70
C SER A 14 -10.61 1.07 9.98
N PHE A 15 -10.48 1.29 8.67
CA PHE A 15 -9.33 0.84 7.89
C PHE A 15 -8.02 1.58 8.25
N PHE A 16 -8.11 2.84 8.69
CA PHE A 16 -6.94 3.66 9.06
C PHE A 16 -6.48 3.48 10.52
N ILE A 17 -7.29 2.84 11.38
CA ILE A 17 -6.99 2.67 12.81
C ILE A 17 -6.25 1.34 13.10
N VAL A 18 -6.26 0.39 12.15
CA VAL A 18 -5.57 -0.89 12.33
C VAL A 18 -4.06 -0.66 12.24
N PRO A 19 -3.29 -0.93 13.32
CA PRO A 19 -1.84 -0.90 13.24
C PRO A 19 -1.39 -1.92 12.20
N ALA A 20 -0.78 -1.44 11.12
CA ALA A 20 -0.14 -2.30 10.15
C ALA A 20 1.17 -2.79 10.78
N ASP A 21 1.10 -3.87 11.56
CA ASP A 21 2.30 -4.70 11.77
C ASP A 21 2.80 -5.07 10.38
N ILE A 22 3.95 -4.52 9.98
CA ILE A 22 4.48 -4.60 8.62
C ILE A 22 5.10 -6.00 8.39
N VAL A 23 4.39 -7.04 8.80
CA VAL A 23 4.69 -8.41 8.44
C VAL A 23 4.45 -8.51 6.95
N ALA A 24 5.49 -8.84 6.19
CA ALA A 24 5.37 -9.03 4.75
C ALA A 24 4.23 -10.03 4.48
N GLN A 25 3.17 -9.55 3.82
CA GLN A 25 1.97 -10.36 3.56
C GLN A 25 2.22 -11.41 2.45
N CYS A 26 3.29 -11.25 1.67
CA CYS A 26 3.67 -12.20 0.64
C CYS A 26 4.49 -13.36 1.22
N SER A 27 3.95 -14.57 1.15
CA SER A 27 4.57 -15.81 1.65
C SER A 27 5.94 -16.08 1.02
N ILE A 28 6.13 -15.72 -0.26
CA ILE A 28 7.41 -15.87 -0.97
C ILE A 28 8.46 -14.91 -0.39
N CYS A 29 8.09 -13.63 -0.20
CA CYS A 29 9.00 -12.62 0.34
C CYS A 29 9.49 -12.98 1.75
N THR A 30 8.60 -13.52 2.59
CA THR A 30 8.95 -13.98 3.94
C THR A 30 9.94 -15.15 3.92
N LYS A 31 9.72 -16.13 3.05
CA LYS A 31 10.62 -17.28 2.90
C LYS A 31 12.00 -16.86 2.39
N THR A 32 12.05 -15.98 1.40
CA THR A 32 13.31 -15.45 0.86
C THR A 32 14.06 -14.62 1.89
N ALA A 33 13.38 -13.73 2.65
CA ALA A 33 13.98 -12.94 3.71
C ALA A 33 14.67 -13.79 4.79
N GLN A 34 14.06 -14.92 5.16
CA GLN A 34 14.62 -15.86 6.14
C GLN A 34 15.96 -16.48 5.70
N GLN A 35 16.24 -16.54 4.38
CA GLN A 35 17.46 -17.13 3.84
C GLN A 35 18.60 -16.12 3.64
N LEU A 36 18.30 -14.82 3.71
CA LEU A 36 19.23 -13.74 3.33
C LEU A 36 20.08 -13.23 4.50
N GLY A 37 19.62 -13.37 5.75
CA GLY A 37 20.24 -12.70 6.91
C GLY A 37 19.80 -11.24 7.04
N GLU A 38 20.11 -10.59 8.17
CA GLU A 38 19.45 -9.35 8.62
C GLU A 38 19.58 -8.17 7.64
N ARG A 39 20.80 -7.83 7.21
CA ARG A 39 21.07 -6.70 6.30
C ARG A 39 20.36 -6.84 4.93
N PRO A 40 20.56 -7.92 4.17
CA PRO A 40 19.88 -8.08 2.88
C PRO A 40 18.37 -8.34 3.02
N ALA A 41 17.88 -8.93 4.12
CA ALA A 41 16.43 -9.01 4.38
C ALA A 41 15.79 -7.62 4.55
N LYS A 42 16.48 -6.68 5.21
CA LYS A 42 16.03 -5.29 5.32
C LYS A 42 16.01 -4.57 3.96
N ALA A 43 17.04 -4.80 3.14
CA ALA A 43 17.10 -4.27 1.78
C ALA A 43 15.96 -4.82 0.89
N LEU A 44 15.65 -6.12 1.02
CA LEU A 44 14.52 -6.75 0.33
C LEU A 44 13.18 -6.08 0.69
N ASN A 45 12.93 -5.81 1.98
CA ASN A 45 11.69 -5.15 2.41
C ASN A 45 11.54 -3.75 1.81
N MET A 46 12.64 -2.98 1.75
CA MET A 46 12.64 -1.68 1.07
C MET A 46 12.32 -1.81 -0.43
N GLY A 47 12.85 -2.85 -1.08
CA GLY A 47 12.53 -3.15 -2.48
C GLY A 47 11.05 -3.45 -2.71
N ILE A 48 10.42 -4.21 -1.81
CA ILE A 48 8.97 -4.51 -1.90
C ILE A 48 8.14 -3.24 -1.81
N ILE A 49 8.45 -2.37 -0.84
CA ILE A 49 7.73 -1.09 -0.68
C ILE A 49 7.93 -0.21 -1.92
N TYR A 50 9.17 -0.10 -2.42
CA TYR A 50 9.47 0.67 -3.62
C TYR A 50 8.65 0.18 -4.83
N LEU A 51 8.71 -1.11 -5.13
CA LEU A 51 8.01 -1.70 -6.27
C LEU A 51 6.49 -1.68 -6.09
N GLY A 52 5.99 -1.86 -4.87
CA GLY A 52 4.56 -1.84 -4.56
C GLY A 52 3.95 -0.44 -4.68
N LEU A 53 4.67 0.60 -4.25
CA LEU A 53 4.19 1.98 -4.27
C LEU A 53 4.29 2.63 -5.67
N THR A 54 5.27 2.20 -6.48
CA THR A 54 5.51 2.70 -7.84
C THR A 54 4.26 2.69 -8.75
N PRO A 55 3.51 1.58 -8.94
CA PRO A 55 2.35 1.58 -9.83
C PRO A 55 1.25 2.54 -9.37
N PHE A 56 1.04 2.71 -8.06
CA PHE A 56 0.06 3.65 -7.53
C PHE A 56 0.46 5.11 -7.82
N LEU A 57 1.74 5.45 -7.67
CA LEU A 57 2.24 6.78 -8.05
C LEU A 57 2.06 7.04 -9.54
N ILE A 58 2.38 6.08 -10.40
CA ILE A 58 2.23 6.21 -11.85
C ILE A 58 0.76 6.45 -12.21
N ILE A 59 -0.14 5.59 -11.73
CA ILE A 59 -1.59 5.71 -11.99
C ILE A 59 -2.13 7.04 -11.43
N GLY A 60 -1.73 7.41 -10.22
CA GLY A 60 -2.13 8.67 -9.59
C GLY A 60 -1.67 9.90 -10.38
N PHE A 61 -0.42 9.90 -10.86
CA PHE A 61 0.12 10.98 -11.69
C PHE A 61 -0.61 11.10 -13.04
N ILE A 62 -0.81 9.96 -13.73
CA ILE A 62 -1.55 9.93 -14.99
C ILE A 62 -2.99 10.42 -14.79
N GLY A 63 -3.68 9.92 -13.77
CA GLY A 63 -5.04 10.30 -13.44
C GLY A 63 -5.17 11.79 -13.11
N TYR A 64 -4.24 12.34 -12.31
CA TYR A 64 -4.19 13.76 -11.99
C TYR A 64 -3.99 14.62 -13.25
N ARG A 65 -3.05 14.24 -14.11
CA ARG A 65 -2.78 14.97 -15.36
C ARG A 65 -3.98 14.92 -16.30
N TRP A 66 -4.63 13.77 -16.43
CA TRP A 66 -5.84 13.62 -17.25
C TRP A 66 -6.97 14.49 -16.71
N TRP A 67 -7.25 14.47 -15.41
CA TRP A 67 -8.29 15.32 -14.81
C TRP A 67 -8.02 16.81 -15.04
N LYS A 68 -6.78 17.26 -14.85
CA LYS A 68 -6.40 18.67 -15.07
C LYS A 68 -6.56 19.10 -16.54
N ASN A 69 -6.35 18.19 -17.49
CA ASN A 69 -6.47 18.49 -18.92
C ASN A 69 -7.93 18.44 -19.43
N ASN A 70 -8.82 17.75 -18.73
CA ASN A 70 -10.24 17.63 -19.07
C ASN A 70 -11.15 18.49 -18.18
N ARG A 71 -10.56 19.39 -17.40
CA ARG A 71 -11.25 20.39 -16.60
C ARG A 71 -11.00 21.77 -17.20
#